data_AF-A0A068TGB7-F1
#
_entry.id   AF-A0A068TGB7-F1
#
_cell.length_a   1.000
_cell.length_b   1.000
_cell.length_c   1.000
_cell.angle_alpha   90.00
_cell.angle_beta   90.00
_cell.angle_gamma   90.00
#
_symmetry.space_group_name_H-M   'P 1'
#
loop_
_entity.id
_entity.type
_entity.pdbx_description
1 polymer ?
#
loop_
_entity_poly.entity_id
_entity_poly.type
_entity_poly.pdbx_seq_one_letter_code
_entity_poly.pdbx_strand_id
1 'polypeptide(L)'
;MIKRISFNGTEIAIIISSKFTSPGVTFVTDGSYSQQLAYMKRPEGEYIRPHYHNLNERAVQLTQEVLVIKSGRLRADFYTSEQQYIGSEELGAGDVLMLTSGGHAFKMLEPVEMLEVKQGPYAGNEDKTIFEGASEQEIVSLPSAHFSIDPDQKVKAP
;
A
#
# COMPACT_ATOMS: atom_id res chain seq x y z
N MET A 1 -1.18 13.28 -1.65
CA MET A 1 -0.70 13.01 -0.28
C MET A 1 -0.21 11.57 -0.19
N ILE A 2 0.73 11.30 0.73
CA ILE A 2 1.07 9.94 1.15
C ILE A 2 0.53 9.77 2.58
N LYS A 3 -0.31 8.77 2.80
CA LYS A 3 -0.88 8.43 4.11
C LYS A 3 -0.31 7.08 4.55
N ARG A 4 0.22 7.01 5.76
CA ARG A 4 0.74 5.77 6.36
C ARG A 4 -0.19 5.34 7.47
N ILE A 5 -0.61 4.08 7.44
CA ILE A 5 -1.52 3.49 8.41
C ILE A 5 -0.70 2.57 9.28
N SER A 6 -0.71 2.82 10.59
CA SER A 6 0.12 2.08 11.54
C SER A 6 -0.64 1.82 12.83
N PHE A 7 -0.41 0.65 13.42
CA PHE A 7 -1.01 0.25 14.68
C PHE A 7 0.08 -0.29 15.60
N ASN A 8 0.20 0.25 16.81
CA ASN A 8 1.23 -0.13 17.80
C ASN A 8 2.68 -0.19 17.26
N GLY A 9 3.03 0.72 16.34
CA GLY A 9 4.36 0.78 15.73
C GLY A 9 4.57 -0.13 14.52
N THR A 10 3.57 -0.93 14.15
CA THR A 10 3.58 -1.76 12.93
C THR A 10 2.88 -1.02 11.79
N GLU A 11 3.52 -0.94 10.62
CA GLU A 11 2.91 -0.37 9.42
C GLU A 11 2.03 -1.40 8.70
N ILE A 12 0.75 -1.07 8.55
CA ILE A 12 -0.28 -1.92 7.95
C ILE A 12 -0.44 -1.61 6.46
N ALA A 13 -0.42 -0.33 6.11
CA ALA A 13 -0.60 0.10 4.73
C ALA A 13 -0.02 1.49 4.45
N ILE A 14 0.27 1.74 3.17
CA ILE A 14 0.64 3.04 2.63
C ILE A 14 -0.32 3.38 1.49
N ILE A 15 -0.88 4.58 1.51
CA ILE A 15 -1.74 5.09 0.43
C ILE A 15 -1.05 6.28 -0.24
N ILE A 16 -0.88 6.21 -1.55
CA ILE A 16 -0.49 7.33 -2.39
C ILE A 16 -1.74 7.82 -3.11
N SER A 17 -2.21 9.01 -2.75
CA SER A 17 -3.36 9.61 -3.41
C SER A 17 -3.02 9.97 -4.87
N SER A 18 -4.01 9.82 -5.75
CA SER A 18 -4.06 10.30 -7.14
C SER A 18 -3.63 11.76 -7.33
N LYS A 19 -3.79 12.60 -6.29
CA LYS A 19 -3.42 14.02 -6.29
C LYS A 19 -1.99 14.27 -5.82
N PHE A 20 -1.24 13.23 -5.42
CA PHE A 20 0.13 13.36 -4.99
C PHE A 20 1.04 13.75 -6.16
N THR A 21 1.94 14.70 -5.93
CA THR A 21 3.00 15.04 -6.87
C THR A 21 4.24 15.50 -6.10
N SER A 22 5.40 15.03 -6.53
CA SER A 22 6.72 15.48 -6.06
C SER A 22 7.71 15.36 -7.22
N PRO A 23 8.65 16.30 -7.43
CA PRO A 23 9.63 16.17 -8.51
C PRO A 23 10.62 15.03 -8.23
N GLY A 24 11.12 14.38 -9.28
CA GLY A 24 12.14 13.33 -9.17
C GLY A 24 11.56 11.99 -8.74
N VAL A 25 12.18 11.35 -7.75
CA VAL A 25 11.78 10.04 -7.21
C VAL A 25 11.51 10.18 -5.73
N THR A 26 10.36 9.72 -5.29
CA THR A 26 9.97 9.63 -3.88
C THR A 26 9.74 8.17 -3.53
N PHE A 27 10.72 7.56 -2.87
CA PHE A 27 10.53 6.25 -2.26
C PHE A 27 9.55 6.38 -1.09
N VAL A 28 8.54 5.52 -1.05
CA VAL A 28 7.59 5.46 0.07
C VAL A 28 7.90 4.30 1.01
N THR A 29 8.66 3.33 0.54
CA THR A 29 9.24 2.24 1.35
C THR A 29 10.70 2.55 1.68
N ASP A 30 11.15 2.19 2.86
CA ASP A 30 12.58 2.16 3.16
C ASP A 30 13.24 0.88 2.63
N GLY A 31 14.57 0.81 2.65
CA GLY A 31 15.33 -0.31 2.08
C GLY A 31 15.13 -1.68 2.75
N SER A 32 14.43 -1.76 3.88
CA SER A 32 14.13 -3.03 4.56
C SER A 32 12.95 -3.79 3.94
N TYR A 33 12.11 -3.13 3.13
CA TYR A 33 10.96 -3.77 2.50
C TYR A 33 11.38 -4.72 1.38
N SER A 34 10.79 -5.93 1.38
CA SER A 34 11.00 -6.93 0.33
C SER A 34 10.41 -6.51 -1.03
N GLN A 35 9.39 -5.64 -1.02
CA GLN A 35 8.88 -4.94 -2.21
C GLN A 35 8.98 -3.43 -2.00
N GLN A 36 9.56 -2.75 -2.98
CA GLN A 36 9.74 -1.30 -2.94
C GLN A 36 8.66 -0.60 -3.74
N LEU A 37 8.12 0.49 -3.20
CA LEU A 37 7.22 1.38 -3.92
C LEU A 37 7.82 2.79 -3.98
N ALA A 38 7.80 3.38 -5.17
CA ALA A 38 8.24 4.75 -5.39
C ALA A 38 7.29 5.48 -6.34
N TYR A 39 7.00 6.73 -6.02
CA TYR A 39 6.39 7.68 -6.94
C TYR A 39 7.50 8.36 -7.76
N MET A 40 7.28 8.55 -9.05
CA MET A 40 8.25 9.18 -9.94
C MET A 40 7.59 10.26 -10.80
N LYS A 41 8.18 11.45 -10.86
CA LYS A 41 7.83 12.51 -11.81
C LYS A 41 9.10 13.06 -12.45
N ARG A 42 9.18 12.93 -13.76
CA ARG A 42 10.35 13.31 -14.56
C ARG A 42 9.95 14.40 -15.55
N PRO A 43 10.72 15.49 -15.70
CA PRO A 43 10.48 16.48 -16.74
C PRO A 43 10.74 15.90 -18.14
N GLU A 44 10.21 16.58 -19.14
CA GLU A 44 10.47 16.27 -20.54
C GLU A 44 11.98 16.33 -20.84
N GLY A 45 12.47 15.38 -21.62
CA GLY A 45 13.89 15.29 -22.01
C GLY A 45 14.81 14.61 -20.99
N GLU A 46 14.34 14.27 -19.79
CA GLU A 46 15.16 13.48 -18.85
C GLU A 46 15.39 12.06 -19.41
N TYR A 47 16.66 11.61 -19.43
CA TYR A 47 17.05 10.29 -19.90
C TYR A 47 17.52 9.39 -18.75
N ILE A 48 16.80 8.31 -18.50
CA ILE A 48 17.22 7.25 -17.59
C ILE A 48 18.14 6.30 -18.36
N ARG A 49 19.41 6.25 -17.99
CA ARG A 49 20.40 5.39 -18.65
C ARG A 49 19.97 3.91 -18.59
N PRO A 50 20.21 3.11 -19.64
CA PRO A 50 19.93 1.68 -19.64
C PRO A 50 20.71 1.00 -18.51
N HIS A 51 20.02 0.14 -17.77
CA HIS A 51 20.60 -0.66 -16.71
C HIS A 51 19.80 -1.96 -16.57
N TYR A 52 20.44 -2.98 -16.02
CA TYR A 52 19.79 -4.19 -15.52
C TYR A 52 19.95 -4.22 -14.00
N HIS A 53 19.07 -4.94 -13.31
CA HIS A 53 19.24 -5.19 -11.89
C HIS A 53 20.19 -6.36 -11.67
N ASN A 54 21.18 -6.19 -10.78
CA ASN A 54 22.11 -7.26 -10.42
C ASN A 54 21.37 -8.43 -9.76
N LEU A 55 21.87 -9.65 -9.99
CA LEU A 55 21.42 -10.82 -9.25
C LEU A 55 21.76 -10.62 -7.77
N ASN A 56 20.75 -10.64 -6.92
CA ASN A 56 20.88 -10.56 -5.47
C ASN A 56 19.90 -11.55 -4.85
N GLU A 57 20.35 -12.32 -3.88
CA GLU A 57 19.46 -13.14 -3.08
C GLU A 57 18.63 -12.26 -2.13
N ARG A 58 17.34 -12.58 -1.99
CA ARG A 58 16.39 -11.87 -1.12
C ARG A 58 15.48 -12.89 -0.45
N ALA A 59 15.14 -12.65 0.81
CA ALA A 59 14.12 -13.41 1.52
C ALA A 59 12.79 -12.66 1.49
N VAL A 60 11.71 -13.35 1.11
CA VAL A 60 10.34 -12.84 1.20
C VAL A 60 9.65 -13.63 2.32
N GLN A 61 9.38 -12.96 3.43
CA GLN A 61 8.74 -13.59 4.61
C GLN A 61 7.21 -13.44 4.60
N LEU A 62 6.73 -12.38 3.95
CA LEU A 62 5.32 -12.05 3.84
C LEU A 62 5.06 -11.52 2.43
N THR A 63 3.98 -11.98 1.82
CA THR A 63 3.47 -11.40 0.57
C THR A 63 2.85 -10.04 0.89
N GLN A 64 3.37 -9.01 0.26
CA GLN A 64 2.77 -7.68 0.22
C GLN A 64 2.05 -7.54 -1.12
N GLU A 65 1.21 -6.52 -1.24
CA GLU A 65 0.53 -6.24 -2.49
C GLU A 65 0.39 -4.74 -2.69
N VAL A 66 0.50 -4.33 -3.95
CA VAL A 66 0.21 -2.99 -4.41
C VAL A 66 -1.02 -3.06 -5.31
N LEU A 67 -2.05 -2.31 -4.95
CA LEU A 67 -3.26 -2.10 -5.74
C LEU A 67 -3.23 -0.71 -6.37
N VAL A 68 -3.41 -0.64 -7.68
CA VAL A 68 -3.61 0.60 -8.43
C VAL A 68 -5.06 0.65 -8.85
N ILE A 69 -5.81 1.61 -8.31
CA ILE A 69 -7.24 1.75 -8.62
C ILE A 69 -7.38 2.45 -9.96
N LYS A 70 -7.85 1.73 -10.98
CA LYS A 70 -7.98 2.26 -12.34
C LYS A 70 -9.28 3.06 -12.50
N SER A 71 -10.38 2.57 -11.94
CA SER A 71 -11.70 3.22 -11.98
C SER A 71 -12.56 2.80 -10.78
N GLY A 72 -13.60 3.58 -10.47
CA GLY A 72 -14.54 3.28 -9.38
C GLY A 72 -14.10 3.76 -7.99
N ARG A 73 -14.77 3.22 -6.97
CA ARG A 73 -14.56 3.54 -5.56
C ARG A 73 -14.76 2.32 -4.67
N LEU A 74 -13.84 2.13 -3.72
CA LEU A 74 -13.89 1.06 -2.72
C LEU A 74 -13.56 1.58 -1.32
N ARG A 75 -13.95 0.81 -0.32
CA ARG A 75 -13.52 0.95 1.07
C ARG A 75 -12.57 -0.20 1.39
N ALA A 76 -11.40 0.14 1.96
CA ALA A 76 -10.46 -0.81 2.53
C ALA A 76 -10.63 -0.81 4.06
N ASP A 77 -10.85 -1.99 4.62
CA ASP A 77 -11.02 -2.22 6.06
C ASP A 77 -9.73 -2.87 6.58
N PHE A 78 -9.05 -2.26 7.54
CA PHE A 78 -7.72 -2.69 8.00
C PHE A 78 -7.77 -3.44 9.33
N TYR A 79 -6.92 -4.45 9.46
CA TYR A 79 -6.83 -5.34 10.62
C TYR A 79 -5.39 -5.60 11.03
N THR A 80 -5.15 -5.93 12.31
CA THR A 80 -3.87 -6.49 12.77
C THR A 80 -3.70 -7.96 12.35
N SER A 81 -2.52 -8.55 12.57
CA SER A 81 -2.28 -9.99 12.38
C SER A 81 -3.13 -10.87 13.30
N GLU A 82 -3.56 -10.33 14.43
CA GLU A 82 -4.45 -10.96 15.41
C GLU A 82 -5.93 -10.73 15.08
N GLN A 83 -6.23 -10.28 13.86
CA GLN A 83 -7.58 -10.07 13.33
C GLN A 83 -8.36 -8.94 14.03
N GLN A 84 -7.66 -8.06 14.77
CA GLN A 84 -8.28 -6.89 15.39
C GLN A 84 -8.54 -5.80 14.34
N TYR A 85 -9.79 -5.32 14.25
CA TYR A 85 -10.14 -4.20 13.37
C TYR A 85 -9.51 -2.88 13.84
N ILE A 86 -8.98 -2.11 12.89
CA ILE A 86 -8.26 -0.85 13.12
C ILE A 86 -9.09 0.36 12.65
N GLY A 87 -9.77 0.22 11.52
CA GLY A 87 -10.50 1.29 10.85
C GLY A 87 -10.47 1.15 9.33
N SER A 88 -11.19 2.03 8.63
CA SER A 88 -11.30 1.98 7.16
C SER A 88 -10.91 3.27 6.46
N GLU A 89 -10.50 3.14 5.20
CA GLU A 89 -10.27 4.24 4.27
C GLU A 89 -10.98 4.00 2.94
N GLU A 90 -11.55 5.05 2.34
CA GLU A 90 -12.04 4.99 0.95
C GLU A 90 -10.91 5.30 -0.04
N LEU A 91 -10.87 4.56 -1.14
CA LEU A 91 -9.96 4.78 -2.27
C LEU A 91 -10.76 4.92 -3.56
N GLY A 92 -10.28 5.78 -4.45
CA GLY A 92 -10.87 6.02 -5.76
C GLY A 92 -9.87 5.93 -6.89
N ALA A 93 -10.33 6.23 -8.11
CA ALA A 93 -9.51 6.19 -9.32
C ALA A 93 -8.20 6.99 -9.18
N GLY A 94 -7.10 6.35 -9.57
CA GLY A 94 -5.74 6.89 -9.52
C GLY A 94 -5.05 6.77 -8.16
N ASP A 95 -5.75 6.39 -7.10
CA ASP A 95 -5.11 6.11 -5.81
C ASP A 95 -4.35 4.78 -5.89
N VAL A 96 -3.26 4.69 -5.13
CA VAL A 96 -2.43 3.50 -4.99
C VAL A 96 -2.39 3.09 -3.52
N LEU A 97 -2.67 1.83 -3.24
CA LEU A 97 -2.60 1.23 -1.91
C LEU A 97 -1.52 0.16 -1.90
N MET A 98 -0.56 0.27 -1.00
CA MET A 98 0.35 -0.81 -0.65
C MET A 98 -0.07 -1.38 0.70
N LEU A 99 -0.32 -2.69 0.74
CA LEU A 99 -0.60 -3.44 1.95
C LEU A 99 0.69 -4.10 2.42
N THR A 100 1.20 -3.67 3.58
CA THR A 100 2.55 -3.98 4.04
C THR A 100 2.57 -5.08 5.08
N SER A 101 1.53 -5.18 5.91
CA SER A 101 1.33 -6.22 6.92
C SER A 101 -0.13 -6.27 7.40
N GLY A 102 -0.42 -7.12 8.39
CA GLY A 102 -1.76 -7.26 8.97
C GLY A 102 -2.75 -7.95 8.03
N GLY A 103 -4.03 -7.61 8.21
CA GLY A 103 -5.13 -8.10 7.39
C GLY A 103 -5.89 -6.93 6.74
N HIS A 104 -6.63 -7.25 5.69
CA HIS A 104 -7.48 -6.27 5.02
C HIS A 104 -8.74 -6.93 4.46
N ALA A 105 -9.80 -6.15 4.29
CA ALA A 105 -10.95 -6.49 3.48
C ALA A 105 -11.29 -5.33 2.55
N PHE A 106 -11.93 -5.63 1.42
CA PHE A 106 -12.38 -4.63 0.47
C PHE A 106 -13.89 -4.72 0.27
N LYS A 107 -14.54 -3.56 0.34
CA LYS A 107 -15.93 -3.39 -0.08
C LYS A 107 -15.99 -2.45 -1.26
N MET A 108 -16.47 -2.94 -2.39
CA MET A 108 -16.70 -2.09 -3.57
C MET A 108 -17.94 -1.23 -3.30
N LEU A 109 -17.75 0.10 -3.24
CA LEU A 109 -18.83 1.07 -3.07
C LEU A 109 -19.48 1.38 -4.42
N GLU A 110 -18.70 1.27 -5.48
CA GLU A 110 -19.06 1.37 -6.89
C GLU A 110 -18.34 0.24 -7.67
N PRO A 111 -18.70 -0.07 -8.93
CA PRO A 111 -17.90 -0.99 -9.76
C PRO A 111 -16.44 -0.51 -9.87
N VAL A 112 -15.48 -1.40 -9.56
CA VAL A 112 -14.05 -1.06 -9.56
C VAL A 112 -13.28 -1.91 -10.56
N GLU A 113 -12.39 -1.26 -11.30
CA GLU A 113 -11.26 -1.91 -11.97
C GLU A 113 -9.98 -1.55 -11.22
N MET A 114 -9.12 -2.55 -10.97
CA MET A 114 -7.83 -2.33 -10.32
C MET A 114 -6.76 -3.27 -10.89
N LEU A 115 -5.51 -2.87 -10.76
CA LEU A 115 -4.34 -3.71 -11.04
C LEU A 115 -3.70 -4.11 -9.71
N GLU A 116 -3.30 -5.37 -9.61
CA GLU A 116 -2.61 -5.90 -8.45
C GLU A 116 -1.17 -6.30 -8.82
N VAL A 117 -0.22 -5.94 -7.95
CA VAL A 117 1.19 -6.33 -8.04
C VAL A 117 1.60 -6.94 -6.71
N LYS A 118 1.87 -8.24 -6.69
CA LYS A 118 2.29 -9.00 -5.50
C LYS A 118 3.74 -9.45 -5.59
N GLN A 119 4.39 -9.67 -4.45
CA GLN A 119 5.63 -10.45 -4.43
C GLN A 119 5.36 -11.88 -4.92
N GLY A 120 6.33 -12.42 -5.65
CA GLY A 120 6.45 -13.84 -5.92
C GLY A 120 7.67 -14.45 -5.20
N PRO A 121 7.83 -15.78 -5.26
CA PRO A 121 6.96 -16.75 -5.94
C PRO A 121 5.59 -16.90 -5.26
N TYR A 122 4.56 -17.24 -6.04
CA TYR A 122 3.20 -17.42 -5.52
C TYR A 122 3.09 -18.67 -4.66
N ALA A 123 2.60 -18.54 -3.42
CA ALA A 123 2.45 -19.63 -2.45
C ALA A 123 1.09 -20.38 -2.53
N GLY A 124 0.25 -20.09 -3.53
CA GLY A 124 -1.03 -20.79 -3.68
C GLY A 124 -2.06 -20.40 -2.61
N ASN A 125 -2.77 -21.38 -2.08
CA ASN A 125 -3.77 -21.18 -1.03
C ASN A 125 -3.14 -20.90 0.34
N GLU A 126 -1.86 -21.20 0.53
CA GLU A 126 -1.14 -20.97 1.79
C GLU A 126 -0.69 -19.49 1.95
N ASP A 127 -0.90 -18.67 0.91
CA ASP A 127 -0.47 -17.27 0.88
C ASP A 127 -1.31 -16.35 1.80
N LYS A 128 -2.49 -16.81 2.25
CA LYS A 128 -3.38 -16.01 3.10
C LYS A 128 -4.26 -16.84 4.02
N THR A 129 -4.53 -16.27 5.20
CA THR A 129 -5.57 -16.72 6.12
C THR A 129 -6.83 -15.89 5.90
N ILE A 130 -7.99 -16.53 5.75
CA ILE A 130 -9.30 -15.87 5.66
C ILE A 130 -9.97 -15.92 7.03
N PHE A 131 -10.54 -14.81 7.47
CA PHE A 131 -11.23 -14.68 8.76
C PHE A 131 -12.47 -13.78 8.65
N GLU A 132 -13.34 -13.82 9.66
CA GLU A 132 -14.51 -12.94 9.75
C GLU A 132 -14.08 -11.54 10.21
N GLY A 133 -14.37 -10.53 9.39
CA GLY A 133 -14.07 -9.13 9.69
C GLY A 133 -15.14 -8.42 10.51
N ALA A 134 -14.94 -7.12 10.74
CA ALA A 134 -15.91 -6.24 11.39
C ALA A 134 -17.24 -6.17 10.60
N SER A 135 -18.35 -6.12 11.31
CA SER A 135 -19.67 -5.91 10.70
C SER A 135 -19.84 -4.47 10.20
N GLU A 136 -20.79 -4.22 9.30
CA GLU A 136 -21.04 -2.88 8.74
C GLU A 136 -21.37 -1.83 9.80
N GLN A 137 -21.93 -2.22 10.95
CA GLN A 137 -22.23 -1.32 12.06
C GLN A 137 -20.97 -0.91 12.85
N GLU A 138 -19.91 -1.71 12.78
CA GLU A 138 -18.63 -1.49 13.47
C GLU A 138 -17.64 -0.72 12.59
N ILE A 139 -17.92 -0.59 11.29
CA ILE A 139 -17.06 0.14 10.37
C ILE A 139 -17.03 1.63 10.71
N VAL A 140 -15.85 2.08 11.12
CA VAL A 140 -15.53 3.50 11.33
C VAL A 140 -14.33 3.91 10.48
N SER A 141 -14.28 5.19 10.10
CA SER A 141 -13.08 5.76 9.48
C SER A 141 -11.86 5.58 10.37
N LEU A 142 -10.68 5.42 9.75
CA LEU A 142 -9.41 5.30 10.48
C LEU A 142 -9.25 6.41 11.53
N PRO A 143 -9.07 6.06 12.81
CA PRO A 143 -8.79 7.03 13.86
C PRO A 143 -7.48 7.78 13.57
N SER A 144 -7.42 9.09 13.88
CA SER A 144 -6.23 9.91 13.66
C SER A 144 -4.99 9.44 14.42
N ALA A 145 -5.16 8.63 15.47
CA ALA A 145 -4.08 8.00 16.21
C ALA A 145 -3.41 6.82 15.46
N HIS A 146 -4.07 6.27 14.44
CA HIS A 146 -3.63 5.08 13.70
C HIS A 146 -3.16 5.39 12.28
N PHE A 147 -3.03 6.68 11.94
CA PHE A 147 -2.40 7.07 10.70
C PHE A 147 -1.56 8.34 10.88
N SER A 148 -0.52 8.44 10.08
CA SER A 148 0.20 9.68 9.85
C SER A 148 0.03 10.09 8.40
N ILE A 149 -0.08 11.39 8.17
CA ILE A 149 0.06 11.97 6.84
C ILE A 149 1.47 12.52 6.84
N ASP A 150 2.35 11.97 6.02
CA ASP A 150 3.72 12.48 5.89
C ASP A 150 3.67 13.78 5.06
N PRO A 151 3.86 14.96 5.68
CA PRO A 151 3.87 16.22 4.95
C PRO A 151 5.23 16.48 4.27
N ASP A 152 6.30 15.82 4.73
CA ASP A 152 7.70 16.19 4.49
C ASP A 152 8.45 15.27 3.52
N GLN A 153 7.81 14.21 3.00
CA GLN A 153 8.20 13.52 1.77
C GLN A 153 9.66 13.02 1.75
N LYS A 154 10.20 12.55 2.88
CA LYS A 154 11.60 12.12 2.95
C LYS A 154 11.77 10.78 3.64
N VAL A 155 11.55 9.70 2.88
CA VAL A 155 12.43 8.55 3.03
C VAL A 155 13.70 8.88 2.25
N LYS A 156 14.83 9.03 2.94
CA LYS A 156 16.13 9.12 2.26
C LYS A 156 16.27 7.87 1.39
N ALA A 157 16.45 8.05 0.09
CA ALA A 157 16.80 6.95 -0.79
C ALA A 157 18.01 6.20 -0.19
N PRO A 158 18.01 4.86 -0.21
CA PRO A 158 19.22 4.09 0.11
C PRO A 158 20.37 4.44 -0.85
#